data_AF-A0A2E3U980-F1
#
_entry.id   AF-A0A2E3U980-F1
#
_cell.length_a   1.000
_cell.length_b   1.000
_cell.length_c   1.000
_cell.angle_alpha   90.00
_cell.angle_beta   90.00
_cell.angle_gamma   90.00
#
_symmetry.space_group_name_H-M   'P 1'
#
loop_
_entity.id
_entity.type
_entity.pdbx_description
1 polymer ?
#
loop_
_entity_poly.entity_id
_entity_poly.type
_entity_poly.pdbx_seq_one_letter_code
_entity_poly.pdbx_strand_id
1 'polypeptide(L)'
;MITHIIRKEAMEISRDGRTRLLAVIVLLLGITGLLAGWANYSDQQRNAMFAQQSDQQVFLDQGEKNPHSAAHFGRMAYKPAPPLASFDPGAAQFMGQVIWLEAHQRNPAMFRPAADSLELSRLSNFSVAGILTMLLPLLVFLLGYGAFAGERESGTLRQTLASGASIHKLFGAKFIVIAGAGIALATVSIIASAAMALLSPVALSATDTLTRAFWLIVVYAIYVVALTGFALLVSALFNQAKTALLMLLGIWALSILVMPRVGAGIAAQAYPIPDGAQVWSELRSSVAENRVAADSDEYRAAEQFVVSRALGRDISLEELATMDLNATGLRLEVTEVLDYAALNAFYDDVYAKYYGQRTTRRWLSLLSPAIALQHASSAFAGTDFVAHQHFANVAEQQRNEIVRSMNEDMLLNGAGMSTYLSDPAFWESVPDFRYDFPAVTMAWRSSFMDVLMLLLWGALASWLAWSVTRKRLAD
;
A
#
# COMPACT_ATOMS: atom_id res chain seq x y z
N MET A 1 29.98 -3.60 -33.95
CA MET A 1 29.13 -2.51 -34.48
C MET A 1 28.15 -1.97 -33.45
N ILE A 2 27.20 -2.76 -32.90
CA ILE A 2 26.22 -2.26 -31.92
C ILE A 2 26.87 -1.63 -30.66
N THR A 3 27.95 -2.21 -30.16
CA THR A 3 28.72 -1.67 -29.02
C THR A 3 29.28 -0.27 -29.29
N HIS A 4 29.69 0.04 -30.52
CA HIS A 4 30.16 1.37 -30.89
C HIS A 4 29.02 2.38 -30.89
N ILE A 5 27.84 1.98 -31.38
CA ILE A 5 26.65 2.84 -31.36
C ILE A 5 26.23 3.10 -29.90
N ILE A 6 26.17 2.06 -29.06
CA ILE A 6 25.87 2.22 -27.62
C ILE A 6 26.86 3.19 -26.97
N ARG A 7 28.16 3.03 -27.23
CA ARG A 7 29.19 3.93 -26.68
C ARG A 7 29.00 5.37 -27.18
N LYS A 8 28.66 5.57 -28.45
CA LYS A 8 28.37 6.89 -29.04
C LYS A 8 27.15 7.53 -28.37
N GLU A 9 26.03 6.83 -28.29
CA GLU A 9 24.80 7.34 -27.66
C GLU A 9 25.04 7.68 -26.17
N ALA A 10 25.75 6.82 -25.43
CA ALA A 10 26.10 7.08 -24.04
C ALA A 10 27.04 8.29 -23.86
N MET A 11 28.00 8.47 -24.78
CA MET A 11 28.89 9.65 -24.77
C MET A 11 28.12 10.95 -25.08
N GLU A 12 27.16 10.93 -26.00
CA GLU A 12 26.34 12.11 -26.31
C GLU A 12 25.47 12.50 -25.11
N ILE A 13 24.78 11.53 -24.53
CA ILE A 13 23.93 11.71 -23.35
C ILE A 13 24.72 12.24 -22.15
N SER A 14 25.93 11.70 -21.90
CA SER A 14 26.76 12.14 -20.78
C SER A 14 27.40 13.53 -20.99
N ARG A 15 27.60 13.95 -22.25
CA ARG A 15 28.15 15.27 -22.56
C ARG A 15 27.11 16.39 -22.52
N ASP A 16 25.84 16.06 -22.77
CA ASP A 16 24.74 17.03 -22.66
C ASP A 16 24.62 17.58 -21.23
N GLY A 17 24.85 18.88 -21.09
CA GLY A 17 24.77 19.59 -19.80
C GLY A 17 23.35 19.57 -19.21
N ARG A 18 22.31 19.54 -20.05
CA ARG A 18 20.90 19.51 -19.61
C ARG A 18 20.59 18.19 -18.94
N THR A 19 21.02 17.09 -19.57
CA THR A 19 20.87 15.74 -19.03
C THR A 19 21.61 15.58 -17.70
N ARG A 20 22.87 16.04 -17.62
CA ARG A 20 23.64 16.00 -16.38
C ARG A 20 22.97 16.80 -15.27
N LEU A 21 22.50 18.01 -15.56
CA LEU A 21 21.78 18.83 -14.59
C LEU A 21 20.52 18.14 -14.09
N LEU A 22 19.69 17.59 -14.99
CA LEU A 22 18.48 16.90 -14.59
C LEU A 22 18.77 15.63 -13.77
N ALA A 23 19.76 14.83 -14.16
CA ALA A 23 20.17 13.65 -13.40
C ALA A 23 20.64 14.02 -11.98
N VAL A 24 21.40 15.11 -11.83
CA VAL A 24 21.82 15.64 -10.52
C VAL A 24 20.60 16.10 -9.71
N ILE A 25 19.66 16.83 -10.32
CA ILE A 25 18.42 17.25 -9.64
C ILE A 25 17.64 16.04 -9.15
N VAL A 26 17.41 15.04 -9.99
CA VAL A 26 16.66 13.84 -9.60
C VAL A 26 17.39 13.07 -8.49
N LEU A 27 18.71 12.98 -8.54
CA LEU A 27 19.51 12.34 -7.50
C LEU A 27 19.44 13.09 -6.17
N LEU A 28 19.58 14.43 -6.17
CA LEU A 28 19.48 15.24 -4.95
C LEU A 28 18.08 15.20 -4.34
N LEU A 29 17.05 15.29 -5.18
CA LEU A 29 15.67 15.14 -4.72
C LEU A 29 15.43 13.71 -4.21
N GLY A 30 15.94 12.69 -4.89
CA GLY A 30 15.88 11.29 -4.46
C GLY A 30 16.51 11.05 -3.09
N ILE A 31 17.70 11.63 -2.83
CA ILE A 31 18.34 11.61 -1.51
C ILE A 31 17.47 12.32 -0.47
N THR A 32 16.93 13.48 -0.81
CA THR A 32 16.05 14.24 0.09
C THR A 32 14.80 13.44 0.45
N GLY A 33 14.16 12.82 -0.55
CA GLY A 33 12.99 11.98 -0.36
C GLY A 33 13.29 10.70 0.44
N LEU A 34 14.48 10.12 0.27
CA LEU A 34 14.93 8.98 1.06
C LEU A 34 15.14 9.37 2.53
N LEU A 35 15.80 10.50 2.79
CA LEU A 35 16.03 10.99 4.15
C LEU A 35 14.72 11.38 4.84
N ALA A 36 13.82 12.08 4.12
CA ALA A 36 12.50 12.43 4.63
C ALA A 36 11.64 11.17 4.90
N GLY A 37 11.63 10.23 3.97
CA GLY A 37 10.94 8.95 4.12
C GLY A 37 11.45 8.14 5.30
N TRP A 38 12.77 8.11 5.51
CA TRP A 38 13.38 7.46 6.66
C TRP A 38 13.06 8.14 7.99
N ALA A 39 13.08 9.47 8.03
CA ALA A 39 12.70 10.22 9.23
C ALA A 39 11.25 9.93 9.62
N ASN A 40 10.33 10.03 8.66
CA ASN A 40 8.91 9.73 8.86
C ASN A 40 8.70 8.27 9.32
N TYR A 41 9.37 7.32 8.68
CA TYR A 41 9.34 5.92 9.07
C TYR A 41 9.81 5.71 10.51
N SER A 42 10.96 6.30 10.86
CA SER A 42 11.58 6.16 12.18
C SER A 42 10.72 6.75 13.29
N ASP A 43 10.09 7.91 13.04
CA ASP A 43 9.22 8.58 13.99
C ASP A 43 7.91 7.81 14.17
N GLN A 44 7.29 7.36 13.08
CA GLN A 44 6.09 6.52 13.15
C GLN A 44 6.36 5.23 13.93
N GLN A 45 7.48 4.56 13.62
CA GLN A 45 7.84 3.30 14.28
C GLN A 45 8.11 3.50 15.77
N ARG A 46 8.82 4.57 16.15
CA ARG A 46 9.11 4.90 17.54
C ARG A 46 7.83 5.21 18.32
N ASN A 47 6.94 6.00 17.73
CA ASN A 47 5.66 6.35 18.34
C ASN A 47 4.78 5.13 18.53
N ALA A 48 4.69 4.24 17.54
CA ALA A 48 3.93 2.99 17.65
C ALA A 48 4.48 2.09 18.77
N MET A 49 5.81 1.88 18.84
CA MET A 49 6.43 1.07 19.88
C MET A 49 6.26 1.67 21.28
N PHE A 50 6.50 2.98 21.43
CA PHE A 50 6.34 3.67 22.70
C PHE A 50 4.89 3.62 23.19
N ALA A 51 3.93 3.92 22.30
CA ALA A 51 2.51 3.91 22.65
C ALA A 51 2.01 2.50 22.99
N GLN A 52 2.44 1.47 22.26
CA GLN A 52 2.12 0.08 22.58
C GLN A 52 2.68 -0.36 23.94
N GLN A 53 3.94 -0.04 24.24
CA GLN A 53 4.54 -0.35 25.55
C GLN A 53 3.83 0.37 26.69
N SER A 54 3.49 1.65 26.49
CA SER A 54 2.74 2.45 27.47
C SER A 54 1.32 1.91 27.68
N ASP A 55 0.62 1.52 26.61
CA ASP A 55 -0.72 0.92 26.67
C ASP A 55 -0.69 -0.42 27.42
N GLN A 56 0.30 -1.27 27.11
CA GLN A 56 0.50 -2.53 27.81
C GLN A 56 0.77 -2.34 29.31
N GLN A 57 1.61 -1.37 29.69
CA GLN A 57 1.88 -1.10 31.09
C GLN A 57 0.62 -0.62 31.83
N VAL A 58 -0.14 0.30 31.25
CA VAL A 58 -1.42 0.78 31.84
C VAL A 58 -2.42 -0.37 32.00
N PHE A 59 -2.46 -1.29 31.04
CA PHE A 59 -3.34 -2.45 31.11
C PHE A 59 -2.96 -3.41 32.25
N LEU A 60 -1.66 -3.66 32.46
CA LEU A 60 -1.18 -4.54 33.53
C LEU A 60 -1.33 -3.89 34.92
N ASP A 61 -1.15 -2.58 35.01
CA ASP A 61 -1.18 -1.83 36.28
C ASP A 61 -2.62 -1.51 36.77
N GLN A 62 -3.66 -2.12 36.19
CA GLN A 62 -5.05 -1.78 36.51
C GLN A 62 -5.58 -2.36 37.83
N GLY A 63 -4.80 -3.22 38.51
CA GLY A 63 -5.15 -3.80 39.81
C GLY A 63 -6.33 -4.79 39.75
N GLU A 64 -7.02 -4.98 40.87
CA GLU A 64 -8.27 -5.75 40.89
C GLU A 64 -9.38 -4.98 40.17
N LYS A 65 -9.91 -5.57 39.09
CA LYS A 65 -10.92 -4.92 38.26
C LYS A 65 -11.85 -5.94 37.63
N ASN A 66 -13.08 -5.52 37.36
CA ASN A 66 -14.01 -6.34 36.60
C ASN A 66 -13.48 -6.52 35.15
N PRO A 67 -13.31 -7.76 34.65
CA PRO A 67 -12.78 -8.02 33.31
C PRO A 67 -13.56 -7.35 32.19
N HIS A 68 -14.90 -7.38 32.28
CA HIS A 68 -15.71 -6.76 31.24
C HIS A 68 -15.53 -5.24 31.23
N SER A 69 -15.49 -4.60 32.41
CA SER A 69 -15.14 -3.18 32.50
C SER A 69 -13.74 -2.90 31.93
N ALA A 70 -12.76 -3.77 32.17
CA ALA A 70 -11.43 -3.65 31.55
C ALA A 70 -11.47 -3.80 30.02
N ALA A 71 -12.40 -4.57 29.47
CA ALA A 71 -12.59 -4.73 28.02
C ALA A 71 -12.99 -3.43 27.30
N HIS A 72 -13.49 -2.42 28.02
CA HIS A 72 -13.81 -1.09 27.47
C HIS A 72 -12.64 -0.11 27.58
N PHE A 73 -11.55 -0.45 28.28
CA PHE A 73 -10.47 0.48 28.57
C PHE A 73 -9.09 -0.14 28.31
N GLY A 74 -8.25 0.59 27.57
CA GLY A 74 -6.80 0.43 27.67
C GLY A 74 -6.18 -0.67 26.82
N ARG A 75 -6.74 -0.94 25.63
CA ARG A 75 -6.04 -1.72 24.59
C ARG A 75 -6.19 -1.09 23.21
N MET A 76 -5.07 -0.84 22.54
CA MET A 76 -5.04 -0.32 21.18
C MET A 76 -4.13 -1.17 20.29
N ALA A 77 -4.53 -1.36 19.03
CA ALA A 77 -3.67 -1.87 17.99
C ALA A 77 -2.95 -0.71 17.31
N TYR A 78 -1.64 -0.61 17.53
CA TYR A 78 -0.77 0.37 16.87
C TYR A 78 -0.16 -0.25 15.61
N LYS A 79 -0.37 0.39 14.46
CA LYS A 79 0.14 -0.08 13.17
C LYS A 79 1.64 0.22 13.06
N PRO A 80 2.53 -0.79 13.02
CA PRO A 80 3.93 -0.56 12.74
C PRO A 80 4.13 -0.11 11.29
N ALA A 81 5.17 0.67 11.04
CA ALA A 81 5.49 1.14 9.70
C ALA A 81 6.12 -0.02 8.90
N PRO A 82 5.63 -0.34 7.68
CA PRO A 82 6.29 -1.36 6.87
C PRO A 82 7.66 -0.85 6.40
N PRO A 83 8.73 -1.68 6.38
CA PRO A 83 10.10 -1.23 6.12
C PRO A 83 10.30 -0.42 4.83
N LEU A 84 9.55 -0.75 3.78
CA LEU A 84 9.59 -0.06 2.48
C LEU A 84 8.62 1.14 2.38
N ALA A 85 7.92 1.52 3.46
CA ALA A 85 7.16 2.77 3.52
C ALA A 85 8.03 4.02 3.34
N SER A 86 9.31 3.92 3.72
CA SER A 86 10.32 4.96 3.48
C SER A 86 10.55 5.20 1.98
N PHE A 87 10.37 4.18 1.14
CA PHE A 87 10.43 4.29 -0.32
C PHE A 87 9.11 4.80 -0.91
N ASP A 88 8.02 4.09 -0.62
CA ASP A 88 6.67 4.44 -1.07
C ASP A 88 5.68 4.44 0.11
N PRO A 89 5.29 5.61 0.62
CA PRO A 89 4.32 5.72 1.70
C PRO A 89 2.89 5.41 1.24
N GLY A 90 2.65 5.29 -0.08
CA GLY A 90 1.41 4.80 -0.66
C GLY A 90 0.16 5.48 -0.11
N ALA A 91 -0.82 4.66 0.25
CA ALA A 91 -2.06 5.11 0.86
C ALA A 91 -1.99 5.18 2.40
N ALA A 92 -0.90 4.71 3.01
CA ALA A 92 -0.75 4.63 4.46
C ALA A 92 -0.87 6.00 5.14
N GLN A 93 -0.43 7.08 4.49
CA GLN A 93 -0.55 8.46 5.01
C GLN A 93 -2.01 8.91 5.18
N PHE A 94 -2.94 8.31 4.44
CA PHE A 94 -4.37 8.65 4.45
C PHE A 94 -5.21 7.64 5.24
N MET A 95 -4.56 6.64 5.85
CA MET A 95 -5.18 5.58 6.63
C MET A 95 -4.87 5.74 8.10
N GLY A 96 -5.78 5.29 8.96
CA GLY A 96 -5.56 5.32 10.39
C GLY A 96 -4.43 4.38 10.81
N GLN A 97 -3.66 4.81 11.81
CA GLN A 97 -2.53 4.06 12.37
C GLN A 97 -2.88 3.38 13.69
N VAL A 98 -4.01 3.70 14.31
CA VAL A 98 -4.41 3.10 15.58
C VAL A 98 -5.86 2.62 15.52
N ILE A 99 -6.13 1.43 16.03
CA ILE A 99 -7.49 0.89 16.20
C ILE A 99 -7.71 0.64 17.69
N TRP A 100 -8.82 1.14 18.23
CA TRP A 100 -9.19 0.86 19.60
C TRP A 100 -9.79 -0.55 19.70
N LEU A 101 -9.23 -1.38 20.58
CA LEU A 101 -9.70 -2.74 20.83
C LEU A 101 -10.62 -2.71 22.06
N GLU A 102 -11.93 -2.69 21.83
CA GLU A 102 -12.91 -2.65 22.93
C GLU A 102 -14.06 -3.66 22.75
N ALA A 103 -14.79 -3.94 23.82
CA ALA A 103 -15.98 -4.79 23.78
C ALA A 103 -17.13 -4.17 22.96
N HIS A 104 -17.93 -5.01 22.33
CA HIS A 104 -19.13 -4.72 21.54
C HIS A 104 -18.92 -3.88 20.27
N GLN A 105 -17.69 -3.41 19.99
CA GLN A 105 -17.43 -2.48 18.89
C GLN A 105 -16.22 -2.91 18.06
N ARG A 106 -16.42 -2.96 16.73
CA ARG A 106 -15.34 -2.98 15.75
C ARG A 106 -15.03 -1.54 15.33
N ASN A 107 -14.01 -0.95 15.95
CA ASN A 107 -13.64 0.46 15.73
C ASN A 107 -12.98 0.71 14.36
N PRO A 108 -13.25 1.84 13.71
CA PRO A 108 -12.48 2.29 12.55
C PRO A 108 -11.07 2.74 12.98
N ALA A 109 -10.12 2.66 12.04
CA ALA A 109 -8.76 3.15 12.29
C ALA A 109 -8.71 4.69 12.37
N MET A 110 -7.98 5.20 13.36
CA MET A 110 -7.84 6.62 13.69
C MET A 110 -6.40 7.13 13.50
N PHE A 111 -6.20 8.45 13.64
CA PHE A 111 -4.90 9.15 13.49
C PHE A 111 -4.29 8.96 12.10
N ARG A 112 -4.80 9.71 11.13
CA ARG A 112 -4.32 9.69 9.74
C ARG A 112 -3.16 10.67 9.63
N PRO A 113 -1.92 10.24 9.30
CA PRO A 113 -0.76 11.13 9.27
C PRO A 113 -0.97 12.39 8.41
N ALA A 114 -1.66 12.27 7.27
CA ALA A 114 -1.95 13.39 6.39
C ALA A 114 -2.93 14.41 6.99
N ALA A 115 -3.87 13.97 7.85
CA ALA A 115 -4.84 14.85 8.50
C ALA A 115 -4.22 15.65 9.65
N ASP A 116 -3.24 15.05 10.34
CA ASP A 116 -2.60 15.63 11.53
C ASP A 116 -1.36 16.49 11.17
N SER A 117 -1.01 16.58 9.88
CA SER A 117 0.17 17.29 9.39
C SER A 117 -0.11 18.77 9.07
N LEU A 118 0.78 19.69 9.49
CA LEU A 118 0.81 21.09 9.06
C LEU A 118 1.02 21.19 7.53
N GLU A 119 0.63 22.31 6.89
CA GLU A 119 0.72 22.45 5.42
C GLU A 119 2.15 22.30 4.87
N LEU A 120 3.18 22.67 5.63
CA LEU A 120 4.60 22.49 5.30
C LEU A 120 5.06 21.01 5.40
N SER A 121 4.42 20.20 6.25
CA SER A 121 4.66 18.75 6.33
C SER A 121 4.01 17.97 5.19
N ARG A 122 3.33 18.61 4.22
CA ARG A 122 2.97 17.94 2.95
C ARG A 122 4.20 17.51 2.12
N LEU A 123 5.40 17.95 2.50
CA LEU A 123 6.67 17.35 2.10
C LEU A 123 6.82 15.88 2.57
N SER A 124 5.98 15.36 3.48
CA SER A 124 5.91 13.93 3.80
C SER A 124 5.42 13.08 2.62
N ASN A 125 4.71 13.68 1.66
CA ASN A 125 4.39 13.06 0.36
C ASN A 125 5.59 13.09 -0.61
N PHE A 126 6.70 13.73 -0.23
CA PHE A 126 7.94 13.78 -1.00
C PHE A 126 8.74 12.50 -0.75
N SER A 127 8.30 11.41 -1.35
CA SER A 127 8.93 10.09 -1.26
C SER A 127 9.79 9.77 -2.47
N VAL A 128 10.70 8.80 -2.34
CA VAL A 128 11.49 8.29 -3.46
C VAL A 128 10.56 7.81 -4.59
N ALA A 129 9.51 7.06 -4.26
CA ALA A 129 8.53 6.60 -5.24
C ALA A 129 7.78 7.74 -5.93
N GLY A 130 7.40 8.80 -5.20
CA GLY A 130 6.77 9.98 -5.74
C GLY A 130 7.69 10.74 -6.71
N ILE A 131 8.96 10.92 -6.33
CA ILE A 131 10.00 11.54 -7.15
C ILE A 131 10.23 10.73 -8.42
N LEU A 132 10.40 9.41 -8.31
CA LEU A 132 10.58 8.55 -9.48
C LEU A 132 9.33 8.57 -10.37
N THR A 133 8.13 8.51 -9.81
CA THR A 133 6.89 8.55 -10.60
C THR A 133 6.75 9.87 -11.37
N MET A 134 7.15 10.99 -10.76
CA MET A 134 7.00 12.32 -11.36
C MET A 134 8.16 12.71 -12.29
N LEU A 135 9.41 12.50 -11.88
CA LEU A 135 10.61 13.04 -12.54
C LEU A 135 11.33 12.03 -13.44
N LEU A 136 11.23 10.72 -13.17
CA LEU A 136 11.83 9.70 -14.05
C LEU A 136 11.29 9.78 -15.50
N PRO A 137 9.98 10.01 -15.73
CA PRO A 137 9.45 10.24 -17.08
C PRO A 137 10.06 11.45 -17.77
N LEU A 138 10.22 12.57 -17.04
CA LEU A 138 10.85 13.76 -17.60
C LEU A 138 12.30 13.51 -17.97
N LEU A 139 13.04 12.75 -17.15
CA LEU A 139 14.40 12.34 -17.48
C LEU A 139 14.43 11.48 -18.74
N VAL A 140 13.63 10.41 -18.80
CA VAL A 140 13.56 9.53 -19.98
C VAL A 140 13.14 10.28 -21.23
N PHE A 141 12.19 11.22 -21.12
CA PHE A 141 11.73 12.05 -22.23
C PHE A 141 12.80 13.05 -22.66
N LEU A 142 13.56 13.65 -21.74
CA LEU A 142 14.69 14.53 -22.07
C LEU A 142 15.82 13.75 -22.76
N LEU A 143 16.03 12.49 -22.39
CA LEU A 143 17.00 11.62 -23.06
C LEU A 143 16.54 11.19 -24.46
N GLY A 144 15.23 10.99 -24.65
CA GLY A 144 14.68 10.40 -25.87
C GLY A 144 14.07 11.36 -26.89
N TYR A 145 13.69 12.60 -26.51
CA TYR A 145 12.92 13.49 -27.40
C TYR A 145 13.63 13.77 -28.73
N GLY A 146 14.95 13.96 -28.69
CA GLY A 146 15.79 14.26 -29.85
C GLY A 146 16.39 13.04 -30.54
N ALA A 147 16.12 11.82 -30.03
CA ALA A 147 16.83 10.61 -30.44
C ALA A 147 16.77 10.32 -31.94
N PHE A 148 15.63 10.60 -32.59
CA PHE A 148 15.45 10.56 -34.04
C PHE A 148 15.11 11.93 -34.62
N ALA A 149 14.25 12.70 -33.96
CA ALA A 149 13.83 14.02 -34.43
C ALA A 149 15.02 14.99 -34.58
N GLY A 150 15.93 15.02 -33.61
CA GLY A 150 17.11 15.90 -33.64
C GLY A 150 18.16 15.47 -34.67
N GLU A 151 18.40 14.17 -34.81
CA GLU A 151 19.30 13.65 -35.84
C GLU A 151 18.74 13.87 -37.26
N ARG A 152 17.41 13.84 -37.40
CA ARG A 152 16.72 14.16 -38.65
C ARG A 152 16.82 15.66 -38.97
N GLU A 153 16.57 16.51 -37.98
CA GLU A 153 16.65 17.97 -38.08
C GLU A 153 18.06 18.45 -38.47
N SER A 154 19.10 17.83 -37.89
CA SER A 154 20.51 18.14 -38.19
C SER A 154 21.09 17.37 -39.40
N GLY A 155 20.31 16.47 -40.01
CA GLY A 155 20.74 15.66 -41.15
C GLY A 155 21.72 14.52 -40.83
N THR A 156 22.17 14.38 -39.59
CA THR A 156 23.13 13.35 -39.15
C THR A 156 22.53 11.94 -39.21
N LEU A 157 21.21 11.81 -39.14
CA LEU A 157 20.53 10.51 -39.28
C LEU A 157 20.77 9.89 -40.65
N ARG A 158 20.64 10.70 -41.73
CA ARG A 158 20.90 10.26 -43.11
C ARG A 158 22.37 9.91 -43.31
N GLN A 159 23.28 10.69 -42.74
CA GLN A 159 24.73 10.40 -42.79
C GLN A 159 25.07 9.08 -42.10
N THR A 160 24.47 8.82 -40.93
CA THR A 160 24.70 7.58 -40.16
C THR A 160 24.15 6.35 -40.90
N LEU A 161 22.99 6.47 -41.54
CA LEU A 161 22.43 5.38 -42.36
C LEU A 161 23.27 5.16 -43.64
N ALA A 162 23.72 6.24 -44.30
CA ALA A 162 24.58 6.18 -45.47
C ALA A 162 25.96 5.55 -45.18
N SER A 163 26.48 5.67 -43.95
CA SER A 163 27.69 4.98 -43.51
C SER A 163 27.47 3.47 -43.25
N GLY A 164 26.31 2.90 -43.60
CA GLY A 164 26.00 1.48 -43.48
C GLY A 164 25.45 1.05 -42.11
N ALA A 165 25.05 1.99 -41.25
CA ALA A 165 24.46 1.64 -39.96
C ALA A 165 23.08 0.98 -40.15
N SER A 166 22.88 -0.16 -39.49
CA SER A 166 21.57 -0.82 -39.48
C SER A 166 20.60 -0.09 -38.56
N ILE A 167 19.41 0.24 -39.08
CA ILE A 167 18.31 0.84 -38.32
C ILE A 167 17.93 0.04 -37.06
N HIS A 168 17.99 -1.29 -37.14
CA HIS A 168 17.71 -2.19 -36.01
C HIS A 168 18.71 -1.96 -34.89
N LYS A 169 20.00 -1.83 -35.24
CA LYS A 169 21.08 -1.60 -34.28
C LYS A 169 21.06 -0.17 -33.74
N LEU A 170 20.66 0.80 -34.56
CA LEU A 170 20.50 2.19 -34.13
C LEU A 170 19.36 2.34 -33.12
N PHE A 171 18.17 1.81 -33.44
CA PHE A 171 17.03 1.81 -32.52
C PHE A 171 17.37 1.06 -31.23
N GLY A 172 17.91 -0.16 -31.33
CA GLY A 172 18.28 -0.96 -30.16
C GLY A 172 19.30 -0.27 -29.26
N ALA A 173 20.32 0.39 -29.83
CA ALA A 173 21.30 1.13 -29.05
C ALA A 173 20.68 2.33 -28.31
N LYS A 174 19.87 3.14 -29.00
CA LYS A 174 19.13 4.26 -28.40
C LYS A 174 18.22 3.78 -27.27
N PHE A 175 17.47 2.71 -27.52
CA PHE A 175 16.58 2.10 -26.53
C PHE A 175 17.36 1.63 -25.29
N ILE A 176 18.43 0.85 -25.47
CA ILE A 176 19.23 0.30 -24.37
C ILE A 176 19.86 1.40 -23.52
N VAL A 177 20.41 2.45 -24.15
CA VAL A 177 21.09 3.53 -23.40
C VAL A 177 20.07 4.35 -22.60
N ILE A 178 18.94 4.73 -23.20
CA ILE A 178 17.91 5.52 -22.52
C ILE A 178 17.23 4.70 -21.41
N ALA A 179 16.80 3.47 -21.72
CA ALA A 179 16.17 2.60 -20.74
C ALA A 179 17.15 2.23 -19.62
N GLY A 180 18.40 1.91 -19.97
CA GLY A 180 19.45 1.59 -19.00
C GLY A 180 19.74 2.73 -18.03
N ALA A 181 19.76 3.97 -18.50
CA ALA A 181 19.95 5.14 -17.62
C ALA A 181 18.79 5.29 -16.61
N GLY A 182 17.54 5.18 -17.07
CA GLY A 182 16.37 5.25 -16.19
C GLY A 182 16.29 4.08 -15.20
N ILE A 183 16.55 2.85 -15.67
CA ILE A 183 16.56 1.63 -14.84
C ILE A 183 17.65 1.72 -13.77
N ALA A 184 18.86 2.14 -14.14
CA ALA A 184 19.98 2.28 -13.20
C ALA A 184 19.64 3.26 -12.07
N LEU A 185 19.07 4.41 -12.41
CA LEU A 185 18.65 5.40 -11.43
C LEU A 185 17.59 4.83 -10.47
N ALA A 186 16.52 4.25 -11.00
CA ALA A 186 15.48 3.64 -10.16
C ALA A 186 16.04 2.52 -9.28
N THR A 187 16.91 1.67 -9.83
CA THR A 187 17.55 0.56 -9.12
C THR A 187 18.38 1.05 -7.94
N VAL A 188 19.23 2.07 -8.16
CA VAL A 188 20.05 2.65 -7.09
C VAL A 188 19.18 3.21 -5.97
N SER A 189 18.12 3.93 -6.31
CA SER A 189 17.19 4.48 -5.31
C SER A 189 16.47 3.39 -4.51
N ILE A 190 16.02 2.32 -5.17
CA ILE A 190 15.34 1.19 -4.52
C ILE A 190 16.31 0.40 -3.63
N ILE A 191 17.53 0.12 -4.11
CA ILE A 191 18.56 -0.57 -3.31
C ILE A 191 18.92 0.27 -2.09
N ALA A 192 19.09 1.59 -2.22
CA ALA A 192 19.36 2.46 -1.08
C ALA A 192 18.22 2.40 -0.05
N SER A 193 16.97 2.43 -0.50
CA SER A 193 15.80 2.33 0.38
C SER A 193 15.70 0.96 1.06
N ALA A 194 15.96 -0.12 0.32
CA ALA A 194 15.96 -1.48 0.88
C ALA A 194 17.11 -1.69 1.87
N ALA A 195 18.29 -1.12 1.62
CA ALA A 195 19.41 -1.15 2.55
C ALA A 195 19.06 -0.46 3.87
N MET A 196 18.43 0.71 3.82
CA MET A 196 17.94 1.39 5.02
C MET A 196 16.87 0.56 5.75
N ALA A 197 15.92 -0.01 5.01
CA ALA A 197 14.90 -0.90 5.55
C ALA A 197 15.49 -2.12 6.30
N LEU A 198 16.59 -2.70 5.81
CA LEU A 198 17.29 -3.81 6.47
C LEU A 198 18.03 -3.41 7.76
N LEU A 199 18.30 -2.12 7.96
CA LEU A 199 18.88 -1.58 9.19
C LEU A 199 17.82 -1.28 10.26
N SER A 200 16.53 -1.38 9.92
CA SER A 200 15.43 -1.16 10.86
C SER A 200 15.36 -2.29 11.90
N PRO A 201 15.20 -1.97 13.20
CA PRO A 201 15.04 -2.98 14.26
C PRO A 201 13.69 -3.71 14.18
N VAL A 202 12.69 -3.11 13.52
CA VAL A 202 11.40 -3.75 13.23
C VAL A 202 11.46 -4.21 11.79
N ALA A 203 11.54 -5.52 11.60
CA ALA A 203 11.94 -6.11 10.34
C ALA A 203 10.86 -7.07 9.84
N LEU A 204 10.37 -6.83 8.62
CA LEU A 204 10.10 -7.94 7.71
C LEU A 204 11.35 -8.81 7.64
N SER A 205 11.20 -10.13 7.42
CA SER A 205 12.37 -10.96 7.18
C SER A 205 13.25 -10.34 6.07
N ALA A 206 14.58 -10.43 6.21
CA ALA A 206 15.50 -9.89 5.21
C ALA A 206 15.16 -10.41 3.80
N THR A 207 14.74 -11.67 3.71
CA THR A 207 14.25 -12.32 2.50
C THR A 207 13.01 -11.63 1.91
N ASP A 208 12.01 -11.31 2.73
CA ASP A 208 10.79 -10.64 2.25
C ASP A 208 11.09 -9.22 1.76
N THR A 209 11.90 -8.46 2.52
CA THR A 209 12.35 -7.10 2.14
C THR A 209 13.11 -7.11 0.80
N LEU A 210 14.07 -8.02 0.63
CA LEU A 210 14.83 -8.16 -0.61
C LEU A 210 13.94 -8.62 -1.78
N THR A 211 12.97 -9.50 -1.53
CA THR A 211 12.03 -9.97 -2.56
C THR A 211 11.12 -8.83 -3.03
N ARG A 212 10.61 -8.01 -2.11
CA ARG A 212 9.84 -6.81 -2.44
C ARG A 212 10.68 -5.79 -3.21
N ALA A 213 11.92 -5.55 -2.79
CA ALA A 213 12.84 -4.66 -3.48
C ALA A 213 13.15 -5.13 -4.91
N PHE A 214 13.35 -6.45 -5.10
CA PHE A 214 13.50 -7.04 -6.43
C PHE A 214 12.29 -6.77 -7.32
N TRP A 215 11.07 -6.99 -6.82
CA TRP A 215 9.87 -6.75 -7.60
C TRP A 215 9.61 -5.27 -7.86
N LEU A 216 9.96 -4.38 -6.93
CA LEU A 216 10.00 -2.94 -7.17
C LEU A 216 10.94 -2.60 -8.34
N ILE A 217 12.16 -3.14 -8.36
CA ILE A 217 13.11 -2.93 -9.48
C ILE A 217 12.49 -3.40 -10.80
N VAL A 218 11.83 -4.57 -10.81
CA VAL A 218 11.17 -5.10 -12.01
C VAL A 218 10.05 -4.19 -12.51
N VAL A 219 9.12 -3.75 -11.64
CA VAL A 219 7.99 -2.90 -12.08
C VAL A 219 8.44 -1.52 -12.54
N TYR A 220 9.44 -0.92 -11.87
CA TYR A 220 10.05 0.33 -12.33
C TYR A 220 10.82 0.14 -13.64
N ALA A 221 11.46 -1.01 -13.85
CA ALA A 221 12.13 -1.29 -15.13
C ALA A 221 11.13 -1.42 -16.29
N ILE A 222 10.02 -2.12 -16.10
CA ILE A 222 8.94 -2.22 -17.10
C ILE A 222 8.37 -0.83 -17.40
N TYR A 223 8.17 0.00 -16.37
CA TYR A 223 7.71 1.38 -16.54
C TYR A 223 8.70 2.21 -17.36
N VAL A 224 10.00 2.16 -17.06
CA VAL A 224 11.04 2.85 -17.84
C VAL A 224 11.09 2.37 -19.29
N VAL A 225 10.91 1.07 -19.53
CA VAL A 225 10.79 0.48 -20.87
C VAL A 225 9.61 1.10 -21.63
N ALA A 226 8.44 1.21 -21.00
CA ALA A 226 7.27 1.86 -21.61
C ALA A 226 7.54 3.32 -21.95
N LEU A 227 8.11 4.09 -21.02
CA LEU A 227 8.48 5.50 -21.22
C LEU A 227 9.51 5.67 -22.34
N THR A 228 10.50 4.78 -22.42
CA THR A 228 11.52 4.80 -23.47
C THR A 228 10.88 4.54 -24.83
N GLY A 229 9.96 3.56 -24.91
CA GLY A 229 9.14 3.31 -26.09
C GLY A 229 8.38 4.57 -26.53
N PHE A 230 7.68 5.25 -25.62
CA PHE A 230 7.00 6.51 -25.93
C PHE A 230 7.93 7.61 -26.42
N ALA A 231 9.06 7.81 -25.73
CA ALA A 231 10.04 8.84 -26.10
C ALA A 231 10.55 8.63 -27.53
N LEU A 232 10.92 7.39 -27.87
CA LEU A 232 11.39 7.04 -29.21
C LEU A 232 10.28 7.08 -30.26
N LEU A 233 9.06 6.64 -29.92
CA LEU A 233 7.90 6.74 -30.81
C LEU A 233 7.63 8.20 -31.20
N VAL A 234 7.53 9.09 -30.22
CA VAL A 234 7.30 10.52 -30.46
C VAL A 234 8.47 11.12 -31.24
N SER A 235 9.71 10.82 -30.86
CA SER A 235 10.89 11.28 -31.60
C SER A 235 10.91 10.79 -33.06
N ALA A 236 10.41 9.60 -33.35
CA ALA A 236 10.30 9.08 -34.71
C ALA A 236 9.18 9.75 -35.52
N LEU A 237 8.06 10.14 -34.87
CA LEU A 237 6.89 10.75 -35.50
C LEU A 237 7.07 12.24 -35.86
N PHE A 238 7.95 12.96 -35.17
CA PHE A 238 8.17 14.39 -35.42
C PHE A 238 9.51 14.67 -36.12
N ASN A 239 9.53 15.72 -36.94
CA ASN A 239 10.72 16.12 -37.72
C ASN A 239 11.63 17.10 -36.98
N GLN A 240 11.13 17.74 -35.94
CA GLN A 240 11.86 18.74 -35.14
C GLN A 240 11.92 18.28 -33.69
N ALA A 241 13.09 18.38 -33.07
CA ALA A 241 13.29 17.97 -31.68
C ALA A 241 12.44 18.79 -30.72
N LYS A 242 12.31 20.10 -30.95
CA LYS A 242 11.47 21.00 -30.14
C LYS A 242 10.01 20.51 -30.06
N THR A 243 9.44 20.10 -31.20
CA THR A 243 8.06 19.62 -31.27
C THR A 243 7.89 18.27 -30.56
N ALA A 244 8.84 17.36 -30.72
CA ALA A 244 8.85 16.09 -30.00
C ALA A 244 8.89 16.30 -28.47
N LEU A 245 9.70 17.25 -28.00
CA LEU A 245 9.79 17.61 -26.58
C LEU A 245 8.45 18.18 -26.06
N LEU A 246 7.85 19.13 -26.78
CA LEU A 246 6.56 19.71 -26.38
C LEU A 246 5.46 18.65 -26.29
N MET A 247 5.42 17.70 -27.23
CA MET A 247 4.47 16.59 -27.19
C MET A 247 4.70 15.65 -26.01
N LEU A 248 5.95 15.29 -25.73
CA LEU A 248 6.29 14.45 -24.57
C LEU A 248 5.96 15.14 -23.24
N LEU A 249 6.18 16.45 -23.13
CA LEU A 249 5.78 17.24 -21.97
C LEU A 249 4.24 17.29 -21.81
N GLY A 250 3.50 17.42 -22.90
CA GLY A 250 2.04 17.33 -22.88
C GLY A 250 1.53 15.97 -22.43
N ILE A 251 2.10 14.88 -22.97
CA ILE A 251 1.78 13.51 -22.55
C ILE A 251 2.09 13.31 -21.06
N TRP A 252 3.25 13.79 -20.60
CA TRP A 252 3.62 13.75 -19.19
C TRP A 252 2.61 14.49 -18.31
N ALA A 253 2.27 15.75 -18.65
CA ALA A 253 1.35 16.55 -17.85
C ALA A 253 -0.02 15.90 -17.75
N LEU A 254 -0.56 15.40 -18.87
CA LEU A 254 -1.85 14.72 -18.88
C LEU A 254 -1.80 13.40 -18.09
N SER A 255 -0.82 12.55 -18.36
CA SER A 255 -0.75 11.21 -17.77
C SER A 255 -0.41 11.21 -16.28
N ILE A 256 0.38 12.16 -15.79
CA ILE A 256 0.92 12.16 -14.41
C ILE A 256 0.22 13.19 -13.51
N LEU A 257 -0.15 14.37 -14.02
CA LEU A 257 -0.78 15.41 -13.20
C LEU A 257 -2.30 15.35 -13.28
N VAL A 258 -2.85 15.12 -14.47
CA VAL A 258 -4.31 15.20 -14.70
C VAL A 258 -4.99 13.85 -14.46
N MET A 259 -4.54 12.78 -15.12
CA MET A 259 -5.22 11.47 -15.09
C MET A 259 -5.40 10.88 -13.68
N PRO A 260 -4.42 10.94 -12.76
CA PRO A 260 -4.63 10.41 -11.41
C PRO A 260 -5.72 11.15 -10.63
N ARG A 261 -5.83 12.47 -10.82
CA ARG A 261 -6.85 13.30 -10.15
C ARG A 261 -8.24 13.07 -10.73
N VAL A 262 -8.34 13.03 -12.06
CA VAL A 262 -9.59 12.68 -12.75
C VAL A 262 -10.05 11.29 -12.33
N GLY A 263 -9.13 10.32 -12.26
CA GLY A 263 -9.47 8.97 -11.85
C GLY A 263 -9.89 8.84 -10.39
N ALA A 264 -9.27 9.60 -9.48
CA ALA A 264 -9.73 9.69 -8.10
C ALA A 264 -11.13 10.31 -8.00
N GLY A 265 -11.42 11.36 -8.77
CA GLY A 265 -12.74 12.00 -8.81
C GLY A 265 -13.84 11.07 -9.34
N ILE A 266 -13.60 10.38 -10.47
CA ILE A 266 -14.54 9.40 -11.03
C ILE A 266 -14.77 8.25 -10.04
N ALA A 267 -13.70 7.73 -9.44
CA ALA A 267 -13.80 6.65 -8.46
C ALA A 267 -14.62 7.06 -7.23
N ALA A 268 -14.37 8.26 -6.68
CA ALA A 268 -15.10 8.78 -5.52
C ALA A 268 -16.59 9.00 -5.79
N GLN A 269 -16.94 9.40 -7.03
CA GLN A 269 -18.34 9.53 -7.43
C GLN A 269 -19.03 8.18 -7.65
N ALA A 270 -18.33 7.22 -8.27
CA ALA A 270 -18.88 5.89 -8.56
C ALA A 270 -19.02 5.02 -7.31
N TYR A 271 -18.10 5.16 -6.36
CA TYR A 271 -18.10 4.43 -5.10
C TYR A 271 -17.85 5.39 -3.93
N PRO A 272 -18.89 6.11 -3.47
CA PRO A 272 -18.79 7.01 -2.33
C PRO A 272 -18.36 6.24 -1.07
N ILE A 273 -17.36 6.74 -0.36
CA ILE A 273 -16.94 6.18 0.93
C ILE A 273 -17.65 6.98 2.04
N PRO A 274 -18.36 6.32 2.96
CA PRO A 274 -19.03 7.00 4.07
C PRO A 274 -18.00 7.70 4.97
N ASP A 275 -18.39 8.84 5.55
CA ASP A 275 -17.57 9.46 6.59
C ASP A 275 -17.62 8.66 7.90
N GLY A 276 -16.71 8.95 8.84
CA GLY A 276 -16.63 8.18 10.08
C GLY A 276 -17.92 8.23 10.92
N ALA A 277 -18.66 9.34 10.91
CA ALA A 277 -19.90 9.46 11.67
C ALA A 277 -21.04 8.64 11.04
N GLN A 278 -21.10 8.63 9.70
CA GLN A 278 -22.02 7.79 8.93
C GLN A 278 -21.74 6.30 9.19
N VAL A 279 -20.46 5.90 9.13
CA VAL A 279 -20.04 4.52 9.45
C VAL A 279 -20.54 4.11 10.83
N TRP A 280 -20.37 4.95 11.85
CA TRP A 280 -20.84 4.67 13.22
C TRP A 280 -22.37 4.60 13.35
N SER A 281 -23.10 5.41 12.60
CA SER A 281 -24.55 5.39 12.61
C SER A 281 -25.08 4.13 11.93
N GLU A 282 -24.58 3.82 10.74
CA GLU A 282 -25.01 2.68 9.92
C GLU A 282 -24.61 1.34 10.54
N LEU A 283 -23.43 1.25 11.17
CA LEU A 283 -23.00 0.05 11.89
C LEU A 283 -23.96 -0.27 13.04
N ARG A 284 -24.31 0.74 13.85
CA ARG A 284 -25.22 0.55 14.98
C ARG A 284 -26.63 0.13 14.56
N SER A 285 -27.16 0.73 13.48
CA SER A 285 -28.45 0.28 12.94
C SER A 285 -28.37 -1.14 12.38
N SER A 286 -27.31 -1.46 11.64
CA SER A 286 -27.11 -2.79 11.06
C SER A 286 -27.03 -3.89 12.13
N VAL A 287 -26.30 -3.65 13.23
CA VAL A 287 -26.24 -4.61 14.34
C VAL A 287 -27.59 -4.72 15.06
N ALA A 288 -28.27 -3.58 15.29
CA ALA A 288 -29.57 -3.59 15.97
C ALA A 288 -30.66 -4.32 15.17
N GLU A 289 -30.67 -4.18 13.84
CA GLU A 289 -31.64 -4.84 12.94
C GLU A 289 -31.43 -6.36 12.85
N ASN A 290 -30.18 -6.81 13.00
CA ASN A 290 -29.82 -8.23 12.89
C ASN A 290 -29.65 -8.92 14.26
N ARG A 291 -30.09 -8.28 15.35
CA ARG A 291 -29.94 -8.83 16.70
C ARG A 291 -30.83 -10.05 16.89
N VAL A 292 -30.20 -11.16 17.29
CA VAL A 292 -30.87 -12.41 17.62
C VAL A 292 -31.67 -12.28 18.92
N ALA A 293 -32.89 -12.82 18.94
CA ALA A 293 -33.75 -12.79 20.12
C ALA A 293 -33.22 -13.74 21.22
N ALA A 294 -33.25 -13.28 22.48
CA ALA A 294 -32.69 -14.01 23.61
C ALA A 294 -33.39 -15.34 23.92
N ASP A 295 -34.61 -15.54 23.43
CA ASP A 295 -35.41 -16.77 23.60
C ASP A 295 -35.33 -17.71 22.38
N SER A 296 -34.52 -17.38 21.37
CA SER A 296 -34.39 -18.17 20.14
C SER A 296 -33.52 -19.41 20.31
N ASP A 297 -33.73 -20.40 19.42
CA ASP A 297 -32.86 -21.59 19.33
C ASP A 297 -31.41 -21.24 19.02
N GLU A 298 -31.20 -20.22 18.19
CA GLU A 298 -29.87 -19.72 17.84
C GLU A 298 -29.13 -19.16 19.06
N TYR A 299 -29.82 -18.39 19.90
CA TYR A 299 -29.23 -17.86 21.13
C TYR A 299 -28.84 -18.99 22.10
N ARG A 300 -29.72 -20.00 22.28
CA ARG A 300 -29.41 -21.18 23.11
C ARG A 300 -28.24 -22.01 22.57
N ALA A 301 -28.15 -22.15 21.25
CA ALA A 301 -27.02 -22.81 20.61
C ALA A 301 -25.70 -22.03 20.83
N ALA A 302 -25.76 -20.69 20.80
CA ALA A 302 -24.61 -19.85 21.11
C ALA A 302 -24.19 -19.96 22.59
N GLU A 303 -25.13 -20.01 23.54
CA GLU A 303 -24.82 -20.29 24.96
C GLU A 303 -24.09 -21.62 25.12
N GLN A 304 -24.61 -22.70 24.51
CA GLN A 304 -23.98 -24.02 24.54
C GLN A 304 -22.58 -23.99 23.93
N PHE A 305 -22.39 -23.31 22.79
CA PHE A 305 -21.10 -23.17 22.13
C PHE A 305 -20.09 -22.43 23.01
N VAL A 306 -20.48 -21.28 23.58
CA VAL A 306 -19.62 -20.46 24.44
C VAL A 306 -19.14 -21.25 25.64
N VAL A 307 -20.04 -21.92 26.35
CA VAL A 307 -19.66 -22.67 27.55
C VAL A 307 -18.86 -23.93 27.19
N SER A 308 -19.19 -24.63 26.09
CA SER A 308 -18.39 -25.78 25.62
C SER A 308 -16.96 -25.36 25.30
N ARG A 309 -16.81 -24.23 24.60
CA ARG A 309 -15.50 -23.66 24.26
C ARG A 309 -14.72 -23.25 25.51
N ALA A 310 -15.36 -22.53 26.43
CA ALA A 310 -14.72 -22.06 27.67
C ALA A 310 -14.24 -23.22 28.56
N LEU A 311 -14.97 -24.33 28.59
CA LEU A 311 -14.59 -25.53 29.35
C LEU A 311 -13.64 -26.48 28.61
N GLY A 312 -13.43 -26.26 27.30
CA GLY A 312 -12.63 -27.15 26.45
C GLY A 312 -13.25 -28.53 26.23
N ARG A 313 -14.57 -28.67 26.37
CA ARG A 313 -15.31 -29.92 26.13
C ARG A 313 -16.75 -29.64 25.69
N ASP A 314 -17.34 -30.54 24.92
CA ASP A 314 -18.75 -30.44 24.56
C ASP A 314 -19.64 -30.64 25.80
N ILE A 315 -20.68 -29.81 25.93
CA ILE A 315 -21.71 -29.92 26.97
C ILE A 315 -23.09 -30.06 26.32
N SER A 316 -24.04 -30.72 27.00
CA SER A 316 -25.45 -30.72 26.55
C SER A 316 -26.20 -29.50 27.07
N LEU A 317 -27.34 -29.16 26.46
CA LEU A 317 -28.24 -28.10 26.96
C LEU A 317 -28.81 -28.43 28.34
N GLU A 318 -29.02 -29.71 28.63
CA GLU A 318 -29.51 -30.18 29.94
C GLU A 318 -28.45 -29.99 31.02
N GLU A 319 -27.19 -30.27 30.70
CA GLU A 319 -26.06 -30.02 31.59
C GLU A 319 -25.91 -28.53 31.85
N LEU A 320 -25.88 -27.71 30.79
CA LEU A 320 -25.77 -26.25 30.86
C LEU A 320 -26.81 -25.64 31.80
N ALA A 321 -28.06 -26.08 31.72
CA ALA A 321 -29.16 -25.58 32.55
C ALA A 321 -28.97 -25.80 34.06
N THR A 322 -28.07 -26.68 34.46
CA THR A 322 -27.77 -27.00 35.86
C THR A 322 -26.42 -26.48 36.35
N MET A 323 -25.61 -25.89 35.46
CA MET A 323 -24.29 -25.37 35.82
C MET A 323 -24.40 -24.06 36.59
N ASP A 324 -23.56 -23.92 37.62
CA ASP A 324 -23.40 -22.67 38.35
C ASP A 324 -22.37 -21.78 37.62
N LEU A 325 -22.87 -20.91 36.74
CA LEU A 325 -22.07 -20.02 35.89
C LEU A 325 -22.43 -18.56 36.13
N ASN A 326 -21.51 -17.64 35.82
CA ASN A 326 -21.86 -16.22 35.82
C ASN A 326 -22.71 -15.88 34.59
N ALA A 327 -24.01 -15.65 34.80
CA ALA A 327 -24.96 -15.32 33.74
C ALA A 327 -24.62 -14.03 32.97
N THR A 328 -23.97 -13.06 33.62
CA THR A 328 -23.54 -11.82 32.94
C THR A 328 -22.40 -12.12 31.98
N GLY A 329 -21.38 -12.87 32.40
CA GLY A 329 -20.26 -13.29 31.55
C GLY A 329 -20.74 -14.10 30.34
N LEU A 330 -21.67 -15.03 30.57
CA LEU A 330 -22.31 -15.80 29.50
C LEU A 330 -23.00 -14.89 28.47
N ARG A 331 -23.88 -14.00 28.92
CA ARG A 331 -24.63 -13.10 28.03
C ARG A 331 -23.70 -12.20 27.22
N LEU A 332 -22.64 -11.68 27.84
CA LEU A 332 -21.68 -10.81 27.16
C LEU A 332 -20.96 -11.55 26.04
N GLU A 333 -20.44 -12.75 26.30
CA GLU A 333 -19.74 -13.51 25.28
C GLU A 333 -20.68 -14.04 24.18
N VAL A 334 -21.90 -14.44 24.54
CA VAL A 334 -22.92 -14.82 23.55
C VAL A 334 -23.25 -13.64 22.64
N THR A 335 -23.36 -12.43 23.18
CA THR A 335 -23.59 -11.22 22.38
C THR A 335 -22.43 -10.98 21.41
N GLU A 336 -21.18 -11.11 21.87
CA GLU A 336 -19.99 -10.98 21.01
C GLU A 336 -19.99 -12.01 19.87
N VAL A 337 -20.33 -13.28 20.15
CA VAL A 337 -20.41 -14.35 19.14
C VAL A 337 -21.50 -14.08 18.10
N LEU A 338 -22.67 -13.63 18.52
CA LEU A 338 -23.81 -13.38 17.64
C LEU A 338 -23.63 -12.11 16.80
N ASP A 339 -23.16 -11.02 17.40
CA ASP A 339 -22.98 -9.72 16.71
C ASP A 339 -21.79 -9.76 15.72
N TYR A 340 -20.83 -10.67 15.90
CA TYR A 340 -19.62 -10.79 15.07
C TYR A 340 -19.92 -10.87 13.56
N ALA A 341 -20.93 -11.66 13.17
CA ALA A 341 -21.29 -11.82 11.76
C ALA A 341 -21.81 -10.51 11.14
N ALA A 342 -22.68 -9.79 11.86
CA ALA A 342 -23.24 -8.52 11.40
C ALA A 342 -22.16 -7.42 11.32
N LEU A 343 -21.26 -7.35 12.30
CA LEU A 343 -20.13 -6.41 12.30
C LEU A 343 -19.22 -6.63 11.08
N ASN A 344 -18.86 -7.88 10.78
CA ASN A 344 -17.99 -8.18 9.64
C ASN A 344 -18.67 -7.92 8.30
N ALA A 345 -19.93 -8.31 8.15
CA ALA A 345 -20.68 -8.07 6.93
C ALA A 345 -20.76 -6.57 6.59
N PHE A 346 -20.95 -5.72 7.59
CA PHE A 346 -20.92 -4.26 7.41
C PHE A 346 -19.56 -3.76 6.91
N TYR A 347 -18.46 -4.17 7.55
CA TYR A 347 -17.12 -3.75 7.13
C TYR A 347 -16.73 -4.31 5.75
N ASP A 348 -17.21 -5.49 5.39
CA ASP A 348 -17.02 -6.04 4.05
C ASP A 348 -17.70 -5.17 2.96
N ASP A 349 -18.89 -4.61 3.22
CA ASP A 349 -19.52 -3.62 2.32
C ASP A 349 -18.69 -2.33 2.22
N VAL A 350 -18.21 -1.81 3.35
CA VAL A 350 -17.34 -0.63 3.36
C VAL A 350 -16.07 -0.89 2.54
N TYR A 351 -15.42 -2.03 2.73
CA TYR A 351 -14.23 -2.41 1.99
C TYR A 351 -14.51 -2.66 0.50
N ALA A 352 -15.68 -3.20 0.14
CA ALA A 352 -16.11 -3.34 -1.24
C ALA A 352 -16.13 -1.99 -1.99
N LYS A 353 -16.54 -0.90 -1.32
CA LYS A 353 -16.49 0.47 -1.89
C LYS A 353 -15.05 0.92 -2.17
N TYR A 354 -14.12 0.68 -1.25
CA TYR A 354 -12.68 0.94 -1.47
C TYR A 354 -12.11 0.12 -2.64
N TYR A 355 -12.49 -1.16 -2.75
CA TYR A 355 -12.10 -2.01 -3.88
C TYR A 355 -12.70 -1.52 -5.20
N GLY A 356 -13.94 -1.01 -5.20
CA GLY A 356 -14.58 -0.36 -6.34
C GLY A 356 -13.79 0.87 -6.82
N GLN A 357 -13.38 1.74 -5.88
CA GLN A 357 -12.53 2.89 -6.22
C GLN A 357 -11.18 2.47 -6.82
N ARG A 358 -10.51 1.51 -6.19
CA ARG A 358 -9.23 0.98 -6.66
C ARG A 358 -9.34 0.37 -8.05
N THR A 359 -10.38 -0.42 -8.30
CA THR A 359 -10.64 -1.07 -9.60
C THR A 359 -10.95 -0.04 -10.68
N THR A 360 -11.74 0.98 -10.37
CA THR A 360 -12.01 2.10 -11.30
C THR A 360 -10.72 2.81 -11.70
N ARG A 361 -9.87 3.15 -10.71
CA ARG A 361 -8.55 3.76 -10.96
C ARG A 361 -7.64 2.83 -11.77
N ARG A 362 -7.68 1.52 -11.52
CA ARG A 362 -6.90 0.53 -12.28
C ARG A 362 -7.28 0.53 -13.75
N TRP A 363 -8.57 0.55 -14.10
CA TRP A 363 -8.98 0.63 -15.50
C TRP A 363 -8.51 1.92 -16.19
N LEU A 364 -8.45 3.02 -15.45
CA LEU A 364 -7.86 4.28 -15.95
C LEU A 364 -6.34 4.21 -16.16
N SER A 365 -5.66 3.19 -15.64
CA SER A 365 -4.25 2.96 -15.96
C SER A 365 -4.00 2.56 -17.42
N LEU A 366 -5.05 2.18 -18.17
CA LEU A 366 -5.01 2.06 -19.63
C LEU A 366 -4.74 3.39 -20.33
N LEU A 367 -4.89 4.53 -19.65
CA LEU A 367 -4.58 5.86 -20.16
C LEU A 367 -3.26 6.42 -19.57
N SER A 368 -2.78 5.84 -18.47
CA SER A 368 -1.55 6.28 -17.81
C SER A 368 -0.83 5.11 -17.14
N PRO A 369 0.36 4.69 -17.64
CA PRO A 369 1.14 3.65 -16.97
C PRO A 369 1.59 4.06 -15.56
N ALA A 370 1.58 5.37 -15.23
CA ALA A 370 1.93 5.86 -13.90
C ALA A 370 0.94 5.38 -12.83
N ILE A 371 -0.35 5.21 -13.16
CA ILE A 371 -1.36 4.73 -12.20
C ILE A 371 -1.08 3.26 -11.84
N ALA A 372 -0.80 2.42 -12.83
CA ALA A 372 -0.45 1.02 -12.61
C ALA A 372 0.86 0.89 -11.80
N LEU A 373 1.84 1.75 -12.07
CA LEU A 373 3.06 1.84 -11.28
C LEU A 373 2.77 2.19 -9.81
N GLN A 374 1.96 3.21 -9.54
CA GLN A 374 1.62 3.62 -8.17
C GLN A 374 0.93 2.49 -7.39
N HIS A 375 0.02 1.75 -8.03
CA HIS A 375 -0.63 0.60 -7.40
C HIS A 375 0.35 -0.54 -7.10
N ALA A 376 1.21 -0.90 -8.06
CA ALA A 376 2.19 -1.97 -7.87
C ALA A 376 3.26 -1.58 -6.83
N SER A 377 3.74 -0.34 -6.89
CA SER A 377 4.76 0.20 -5.99
C SER A 377 4.28 0.19 -4.53
N SER A 378 3.09 0.76 -4.26
CA SER A 378 2.52 0.76 -2.90
C SER A 378 2.20 -0.64 -2.38
N ALA A 379 1.76 -1.57 -3.24
CA ALA A 379 1.54 -2.96 -2.85
C ALA A 379 2.85 -3.65 -2.42
N PHE A 380 3.92 -3.52 -3.21
CA PHE A 380 5.22 -4.11 -2.86
C PHE A 380 5.87 -3.40 -1.66
N ALA A 381 5.59 -2.11 -1.45
CA ALA A 381 5.99 -1.39 -0.24
C ALA A 381 5.18 -1.77 1.01
N GLY A 382 4.03 -2.43 0.86
CA GLY A 382 3.13 -2.79 1.97
C GLY A 382 2.33 -1.59 2.51
N THR A 383 2.19 -0.54 1.71
CA THR A 383 1.54 0.73 2.09
C THR A 383 0.24 0.98 1.33
N ASP A 384 -0.28 -0.04 0.65
CA ASP A 384 -1.56 0.01 -0.04
C ASP A 384 -2.74 -0.27 0.89
N PHE A 385 -3.95 -0.13 0.33
CA PHE A 385 -5.20 -0.42 1.06
C PHE A 385 -5.29 -1.88 1.51
N VAL A 386 -4.81 -2.83 0.71
CA VAL A 386 -4.90 -4.26 1.04
C VAL A 386 -4.07 -4.57 2.29
N ALA A 387 -2.86 -4.01 2.40
CA ALA A 387 -2.06 -4.14 3.62
C ALA A 387 -2.72 -3.45 4.84
N HIS A 388 -3.47 -2.37 4.65
CA HIS A 388 -4.22 -1.74 5.74
C HIS A 388 -5.45 -2.56 6.17
N GLN A 389 -6.20 -3.12 5.24
CA GLN A 389 -7.31 -4.01 5.55
C GLN A 389 -6.81 -5.25 6.31
N HIS A 390 -5.66 -5.82 5.91
CA HIS A 390 -5.02 -6.90 6.65
C HIS A 390 -4.76 -6.52 8.11
N PHE A 391 -4.16 -5.36 8.36
CA PHE A 391 -3.98 -4.82 9.70
C PHE A 391 -5.29 -4.68 10.47
N ALA A 392 -6.33 -4.11 9.86
CA ALA A 392 -7.63 -3.94 10.50
C ALA A 392 -8.29 -5.28 10.86
N ASN A 393 -8.13 -6.29 10.01
CA ASN A 393 -8.66 -7.63 10.28
C ASN A 393 -7.87 -8.35 11.39
N VAL A 394 -6.54 -8.21 11.44
CA VAL A 394 -5.72 -8.76 12.54
C VAL A 394 -6.04 -8.06 13.85
N ALA A 395 -6.23 -6.74 13.84
CA ALA A 395 -6.69 -5.99 15.02
C ALA A 395 -8.05 -6.49 15.52
N GLU A 396 -9.00 -6.76 14.62
CA GLU A 396 -10.30 -7.31 14.99
C GLU A 396 -10.20 -8.73 15.59
N GLN A 397 -9.35 -9.59 15.02
CA GLN A 397 -9.10 -10.92 15.58
C GLN A 397 -8.51 -10.81 17.00
N GLN A 398 -7.54 -9.90 17.21
CA GLN A 398 -6.98 -9.67 18.53
C GLN A 398 -8.02 -9.12 19.52
N ARG A 399 -8.87 -8.18 19.08
CA ARG A 399 -9.97 -7.63 19.89
C ARG A 399 -10.86 -8.75 20.40
N ASN A 400 -11.29 -9.65 19.51
CA ASN A 400 -12.11 -10.80 19.88
C ASN A 400 -11.43 -11.68 20.91
N GLU A 401 -10.14 -11.96 20.76
CA GLU A 401 -9.40 -12.79 21.71
C GLU A 401 -9.30 -12.13 23.09
N ILE A 402 -9.01 -10.82 23.13
CA ILE A 402 -8.92 -10.06 24.39
C ILE A 402 -10.27 -10.07 25.11
N VAL A 403 -11.35 -9.71 24.39
CA VAL A 403 -12.69 -9.62 24.95
C VAL A 403 -13.20 -10.99 25.39
N ARG A 404 -12.96 -12.03 24.58
CA ARG A 404 -13.28 -13.42 24.94
C ARG A 404 -12.61 -13.81 26.24
N SER A 405 -11.30 -13.62 26.37
CA SER A 405 -10.57 -14.00 27.59
C SER A 405 -11.17 -13.33 28.83
N MET A 406 -11.59 -12.07 28.73
CA MET A 406 -12.23 -11.33 29.82
C MET A 406 -13.64 -11.84 30.14
N ASN A 407 -14.46 -12.08 29.12
CA ASN A 407 -15.83 -12.56 29.33
C ASN A 407 -15.84 -14.00 29.86
N GLU A 408 -14.96 -14.88 29.35
CA GLU A 408 -14.84 -16.28 29.77
C GLU A 408 -14.26 -16.41 31.19
N ASP A 409 -13.31 -15.56 31.58
CA ASP A 409 -12.84 -15.49 32.97
C ASP A 409 -13.98 -15.15 33.93
N MET A 410 -14.79 -14.15 33.59
CA MET A 410 -15.97 -13.79 34.38
C MET A 410 -17.03 -14.91 34.38
N LEU A 411 -17.26 -15.56 33.24
CA LEU A 411 -18.18 -16.69 33.08
C LEU A 411 -17.86 -17.83 34.06
N LEU A 412 -16.59 -18.25 34.09
CA LEU A 412 -16.15 -19.44 34.82
C LEU A 412 -15.90 -19.18 36.30
N ASN A 413 -15.41 -17.99 36.66
CA ASN A 413 -14.94 -17.70 38.03
C ASN A 413 -15.89 -16.80 38.83
N GLY A 414 -16.89 -16.19 38.18
CA GLY A 414 -17.79 -15.21 38.80
C GLY A 414 -19.13 -15.77 39.29
N ALA A 415 -19.33 -17.09 39.35
CA ALA A 415 -20.60 -17.69 39.73
C ALA A 415 -21.09 -17.23 41.12
N GLY A 416 -22.38 -16.88 41.25
CA GLY A 416 -22.97 -16.37 42.48
C GLY A 416 -22.51 -14.98 42.94
N MET A 417 -21.58 -14.32 42.23
CA MET A 417 -21.05 -13.01 42.61
C MET A 417 -21.83 -11.87 41.96
N SER A 418 -22.23 -10.87 42.76
CA SER A 418 -22.86 -9.63 42.26
C SER A 418 -21.86 -8.73 41.51
N THR A 419 -20.57 -8.82 41.85
CA THR A 419 -19.48 -8.14 41.16
C THR A 419 -18.25 -9.03 41.21
N TYR A 420 -17.85 -9.56 40.06
CA TYR A 420 -16.61 -10.32 39.91
C TYR A 420 -15.45 -9.37 39.59
N LEU A 421 -14.33 -9.53 40.28
CA LEU A 421 -13.08 -8.82 40.05
C LEU A 421 -11.99 -9.86 39.83
N SER A 422 -11.17 -9.67 38.79
CA SER A 422 -10.03 -10.55 38.53
C SER A 422 -8.79 -10.01 39.21
N ASP A 423 -7.95 -10.96 39.64
CA ASP A 423 -6.66 -10.67 40.24
C ASP A 423 -5.69 -10.06 39.21
N PRO A 424 -4.75 -9.19 39.63
CA PRO A 424 -3.71 -8.66 38.76
C PRO A 424 -3.00 -9.70 37.87
N ALA A 425 -2.80 -10.93 38.36
CA ALA A 425 -2.17 -12.00 37.59
C ALA A 425 -2.96 -12.41 36.34
N PHE A 426 -4.29 -12.19 36.32
CA PHE A 426 -5.12 -12.45 35.13
C PHE A 426 -4.70 -11.57 33.95
N TRP A 427 -4.30 -10.31 34.18
CA TRP A 427 -3.95 -9.38 33.11
C TRP A 427 -2.71 -9.82 32.33
N GLU A 428 -1.78 -10.51 32.98
CA GLU A 428 -0.61 -11.12 32.32
C GLU A 428 -0.98 -12.26 31.37
N SER A 429 -2.14 -12.90 31.57
CA SER A 429 -2.64 -13.97 30.70
C SER A 429 -3.31 -13.44 29.41
N VAL A 430 -3.69 -12.16 29.38
CA VAL A 430 -4.34 -11.55 28.22
C VAL A 430 -3.26 -11.21 27.18
N PRO A 431 -3.35 -11.74 25.94
CA PRO A 431 -2.32 -11.54 24.93
C PRO A 431 -2.15 -10.07 24.55
N ASP A 432 -0.90 -9.63 24.34
CA ASP A 432 -0.61 -8.31 23.76
C ASP A 432 -0.83 -8.30 22.24
N PHE A 433 -1.19 -7.14 21.67
CA PHE A 433 -1.39 -7.02 20.23
C PHE A 433 -0.06 -7.22 19.49
N ARG A 434 -0.05 -8.15 18.54
CA ARG A 434 1.11 -8.38 17.66
C ARG A 434 0.66 -8.34 16.22
N TYR A 435 1.42 -7.60 15.40
CA TYR A 435 1.15 -7.49 13.98
C TYR A 435 2.30 -8.03 13.15
N ASP A 436 2.02 -9.12 12.45
CA ASP A 436 2.88 -9.61 11.39
C ASP A 436 2.44 -9.03 10.06
N PHE A 437 3.40 -8.46 9.32
CA PHE A 437 3.12 -7.94 7.99
C PHE A 437 2.75 -9.08 7.03
N PRO A 438 1.84 -8.83 6.07
CA PRO A 438 1.50 -9.84 5.08
C PRO A 438 2.71 -10.14 4.20
N ALA A 439 2.83 -11.41 3.78
CA ALA A 439 3.89 -11.84 2.87
C ALA A 439 3.81 -11.13 1.51
N VAL A 440 4.93 -11.06 0.79
CA VAL A 440 5.01 -10.51 -0.58
C VAL A 440 4.03 -11.15 -1.57
N THR A 441 3.54 -12.37 -1.30
CA THR A 441 2.51 -13.04 -2.11
C THR A 441 1.19 -12.28 -2.12
N MET A 442 0.82 -11.61 -1.02
CA MET A 442 -0.37 -10.75 -0.97
C MET A 442 -0.18 -9.52 -1.86
N ALA A 443 1.01 -8.89 -1.81
CA ALA A 443 1.34 -7.78 -2.70
C ALA A 443 1.16 -8.19 -4.16
N TRP A 444 1.69 -9.35 -4.54
CA TRP A 444 1.54 -9.93 -5.87
C TRP A 444 0.09 -10.15 -6.30
N ARG A 445 -0.71 -10.84 -5.47
CA ARG A 445 -2.12 -11.08 -5.77
C ARG A 445 -2.87 -9.77 -5.96
N SER A 446 -2.56 -8.78 -5.13
CA SER A 446 -3.21 -7.48 -5.19
C SER A 446 -2.83 -6.69 -6.46
N SER A 447 -1.59 -6.79 -6.94
CA SER A 447 -1.03 -5.93 -8.00
C SER A 447 -0.82 -6.62 -9.35
N PHE A 448 -1.13 -7.92 -9.45
CA PHE A 448 -0.90 -8.72 -10.66
C PHE A 448 -1.44 -8.06 -11.94
N MET A 449 -2.68 -7.56 -11.89
CA MET A 449 -3.28 -6.89 -13.04
C MET A 449 -2.58 -5.56 -13.38
N ASP A 450 -2.10 -4.81 -12.38
CA ASP A 450 -1.34 -3.58 -12.61
C ASP A 450 0.01 -3.90 -13.29
N VAL A 451 0.67 -5.00 -12.90
CA VAL A 451 1.89 -5.49 -13.56
C VAL A 451 1.62 -5.91 -15.01
N LEU A 452 0.51 -6.61 -15.29
CA LEU A 452 0.13 -6.96 -16.66
C LEU A 452 -0.14 -5.71 -17.52
N MET A 453 -0.80 -4.70 -16.96
CA MET A 453 -1.03 -3.43 -17.65
C MET A 453 0.28 -2.69 -17.94
N LEU A 454 1.25 -2.69 -17.02
CA LEU A 454 2.60 -2.16 -17.26
C LEU A 454 3.33 -2.92 -18.37
N LEU A 455 3.25 -4.26 -18.36
CA LEU A 455 3.85 -5.10 -19.40
C LEU A 455 3.22 -4.81 -20.78
N LEU A 456 1.90 -4.68 -20.83
CA LEU A 456 1.18 -4.30 -22.05
C LEU A 456 1.65 -2.94 -22.57
N TRP A 457 1.78 -1.94 -21.70
CA TRP A 457 2.33 -0.64 -22.04
C TRP A 457 3.77 -0.73 -22.59
N GLY A 458 4.64 -1.46 -21.89
CA GLY A 458 6.02 -1.68 -22.30
C GLY A 458 6.14 -2.33 -23.67
N ALA A 459 5.36 -3.39 -23.91
CA ALA A 459 5.32 -4.11 -25.17
C ALA A 459 4.75 -3.25 -26.30
N LEU A 460 3.59 -2.62 -26.09
CA LEU A 460 2.91 -1.83 -27.10
C LEU A 460 3.72 -0.59 -27.50
N ALA A 461 4.23 0.17 -26.52
CA ALA A 461 5.02 1.37 -26.79
C ALA A 461 6.32 1.02 -27.52
N SER A 462 7.01 -0.05 -27.12
CA SER A 462 8.25 -0.49 -27.78
C SER A 462 7.98 -0.99 -29.20
N TRP A 463 6.91 -1.75 -29.41
CA TRP A 463 6.52 -2.26 -30.73
C TRP A 463 6.08 -1.14 -31.69
N LEU A 464 5.28 -0.18 -31.21
CA LEU A 464 4.88 0.99 -32.00
C LEU A 464 6.10 1.85 -32.35
N ALA A 465 6.96 2.13 -31.38
CA ALA A 465 8.18 2.90 -31.62
C ALA A 465 9.05 2.25 -32.70
N TRP A 466 9.25 0.93 -32.60
CA TRP A 466 10.01 0.15 -33.55
C TRP A 466 9.39 0.16 -34.95
N SER A 467 8.11 -0.16 -35.07
CA SER A 467 7.40 -0.26 -36.35
C SER A 467 7.35 1.08 -37.10
N VAL A 468 7.05 2.18 -36.39
CA VAL A 468 7.06 3.53 -36.97
C VAL A 468 8.46 3.92 -37.41
N THR A 469 9.47 3.70 -36.56
CA THR A 469 10.87 4.02 -36.90
C THR A 469 11.30 3.27 -38.15
N ARG A 470 11.02 1.96 -38.21
CA ARG A 470 11.36 1.12 -39.37
C ARG A 470 10.70 1.63 -40.65
N LYS A 471 9.41 1.96 -40.62
CA LYS A 471 8.67 2.41 -41.80
C LYS A 471 9.19 3.77 -42.29
N ARG A 472 9.29 4.75 -41.39
CA ARG A 472 9.67 6.14 -41.73
C ARG A 472 11.12 6.35 -42.17
N LEU A 473 11.99 5.39 -41.90
CA LEU A 473 13.41 5.48 -42.24
C LEU A 473 13.79 4.48 -43.34
N ALA A 474 12.83 3.66 -43.81
CA ALA A 474 12.96 2.89 -45.04
C ALA A 474 12.54 3.72 -46.27
N ASP A 475 11.63 4.68 -46.07
CA ASP A 475 11.25 5.74 -47.01
C ASP A 475 12.25 6.92 -46.92
#